data_AF-A0A951C255-F1
#
_entry.id   AF-A0A951C255-F1
#
_cell.length_a   1.000
_cell.length_b   1.000
_cell.length_c   1.000
_cell.angle_alpha   90.00
_cell.angle_beta   90.00
_cell.angle_gamma   90.00
#
_symmetry.space_group_name_H-M   'P 1'
#
loop_
_entity.id
_entity.type
_entity.pdbx_description
1 polymer ?
#
loop_
_entity_poly.entity_id
_entity_poly.type
_entity_poly.pdbx_seq_one_letter_code
_entity_poly.pdbx_strand_id
1 'polypeptide(L)'
;MRRGQYLEASRILQSVYDRAQTASLPRQAARALGTLGACQFALHKYKVALRSFLDARRLAEASGDSAMAAIVDANIASLYLETGEVDSAAEWTARSLRRITGRDRAEQLPKLQIELAILRSRQGRMAEARALFRAGIAGADRAGDLDLYAAGW
;
A
#
# COMPACT_ATOMS: atom_id res chain seq x y z
N MET A 1 8.61 4.06 -23.14
CA MET A 1 7.29 3.39 -23.22
C MET A 1 6.48 3.48 -21.93
N ARG A 2 7.02 3.15 -20.74
CA ARG A 2 6.26 3.16 -19.45
C ARG A 2 5.57 4.49 -19.09
N ARG A 3 6.22 5.63 -19.32
CA ARG A 3 5.66 6.96 -18.98
C ARG A 3 4.36 7.28 -19.76
N GLY A 4 4.26 6.88 -21.02
CA GLY A 4 3.05 7.07 -21.83
C GLY A 4 1.87 6.24 -21.32
N GLN A 5 2.15 4.99 -20.95
CA GLN A 5 1.16 4.07 -20.38
C GLN A 5 0.59 4.58 -19.05
N TYR A 6 1.42 5.17 -18.18
CA TYR A 6 0.94 5.76 -16.92
C TYR A 6 0.07 7.00 -17.14
N LEU A 7 0.34 7.81 -18.17
CA LEU A 7 -0.49 8.97 -18.50
C LEU A 7 -1.86 8.56 -19.04
N GLU A 8 -1.89 7.57 -19.93
CA GLU A 8 -3.13 7.01 -20.45
C GLU A 8 -3.96 6.33 -19.34
N ALA A 9 -3.30 5.50 -18.52
CA ALA A 9 -3.93 4.87 -17.36
C ALA A 9 -4.49 5.92 -16.39
N SER A 10 -3.75 6.99 -16.12
CA SER A 10 -4.24 8.08 -15.26
C SER A 10 -5.51 8.73 -15.80
N ARG A 11 -5.61 8.93 -17.12
CA ARG A 11 -6.82 9.49 -17.75
C ARG A 11 -8.03 8.57 -17.60
N ILE A 12 -7.82 7.27 -17.83
CA ILE A 12 -8.87 6.26 -17.68
C ILE A 12 -9.33 6.19 -16.22
N LEU A 13 -8.39 6.11 -15.27
CA LEU A 13 -8.68 6.03 -13.85
C LEU A 13 -9.41 7.27 -13.31
N GLN A 14 -9.07 8.46 -13.81
CA GLN A 14 -9.82 9.68 -13.49
C GLN A 14 -11.29 9.56 -13.93
N SER A 15 -11.55 9.10 -15.15
CA SER A 15 -12.91 8.89 -15.64
C SER A 15 -13.67 7.82 -14.83
N VAL A 16 -13.00 6.74 -14.43
CA VAL A 16 -13.60 5.72 -13.55
C VAL A 16 -13.94 6.31 -12.18
N TYR A 17 -13.05 7.11 -11.61
CA TYR A 17 -13.29 7.79 -10.34
C TYR A 17 -14.50 8.74 -10.43
N ASP A 18 -14.56 9.59 -11.45
CA ASP A 18 -15.65 10.56 -11.63
C ASP A 18 -17.01 9.83 -11.75
N ARG A 19 -17.05 8.75 -12.57
CA ARG A 19 -18.25 7.90 -12.71
C ARG A 19 -18.65 7.23 -11.40
N ALA A 20 -17.69 6.68 -10.66
CA ALA A 20 -17.93 6.04 -9.38
C ALA A 20 -18.42 7.05 -8.33
N GLN A 21 -17.95 8.30 -8.36
CA GLN A 21 -18.47 9.37 -7.51
C GLN A 21 -19.91 9.73 -7.87
N THR A 22 -20.21 9.96 -9.15
CA THR A 22 -21.60 10.26 -9.58
C THR A 22 -22.56 9.13 -9.24
N ALA A 23 -22.12 7.88 -9.36
CA ALA A 23 -22.90 6.70 -8.98
C ALA A 23 -22.96 6.44 -7.47
N SER A 24 -22.30 7.26 -6.63
CA SER A 24 -22.23 7.06 -5.18
C SER A 24 -21.68 5.68 -4.78
N LEU A 25 -20.63 5.23 -5.47
CA LEU A 25 -19.95 3.95 -5.25
C LEU A 25 -18.59 4.17 -4.57
N PRO A 26 -18.55 4.44 -3.25
CA PRO A 26 -17.33 4.90 -2.56
C PRO A 26 -16.20 3.87 -2.60
N ARG A 27 -16.51 2.57 -2.57
CA ARG A 27 -15.50 1.50 -2.70
C ARG A 27 -14.79 1.55 -4.05
N GLN A 28 -15.54 1.75 -5.13
CA GLN A 28 -14.99 1.81 -6.48
C GLN A 28 -14.20 3.11 -6.69
N ALA A 29 -14.72 4.22 -6.16
CA ALA A 29 -14.02 5.51 -6.15
C ALA A 29 -12.68 5.41 -5.40
N ALA A 30 -12.65 4.77 -4.22
CA ALA A 30 -11.43 4.54 -3.44
C ALA A 30 -10.37 3.74 -4.23
N ARG A 31 -10.79 2.65 -4.89
CA ARG A 31 -9.90 1.82 -5.70
C ARG A 31 -9.32 2.58 -6.89
N ALA A 32 -10.19 3.24 -7.67
CA ALA A 32 -9.78 4.03 -8.82
C ALA A 32 -8.79 5.13 -8.43
N LEU A 33 -9.09 5.84 -7.34
CA LEU A 33 -8.25 6.94 -6.86
C LEU A 33 -6.92 6.45 -6.27
N GLY A 34 -6.91 5.31 -5.58
CA GLY A 34 -5.69 4.67 -5.11
C GLY A 34 -4.77 4.26 -6.27
N THR A 35 -5.32 3.65 -7.32
CA THR A 35 -4.54 3.30 -8.52
C THR A 35 -4.07 4.54 -9.28
N LEU A 36 -4.90 5.61 -9.34
CA LEU A 36 -4.50 6.88 -9.93
C LEU A 36 -3.32 7.49 -9.17
N GLY A 37 -3.36 7.47 -7.83
CA GLY A 37 -2.25 7.88 -6.98
C GLY A 37 -0.96 7.12 -7.28
N ALA A 38 -1.05 5.79 -7.48
CA ALA A 38 0.11 4.97 -7.84
C ALA A 38 0.71 5.36 -9.21
N CYS A 39 -0.14 5.65 -10.20
CA CYS A 39 0.32 6.16 -11.49
C CYS A 39 0.99 7.53 -11.37
N GLN A 40 0.43 8.44 -10.56
CA GLN A 40 1.01 9.75 -10.29
C GLN A 40 2.36 9.64 -9.57
N PHE A 41 2.48 8.71 -8.62
CA PHE A 41 3.71 8.39 -7.92
C PHE A 41 4.79 7.88 -8.90
N ALA A 42 4.45 6.94 -9.77
CA ALA A 42 5.35 6.44 -10.82
C ALA A 42 5.77 7.52 -11.85
N LEU A 43 5.02 8.62 -11.92
CA LEU A 43 5.34 9.80 -12.73
C LEU A 43 6.09 10.89 -11.93
N HIS A 44 6.55 10.58 -10.72
CA HIS A 44 7.21 11.50 -9.77
C HIS A 44 6.37 12.72 -9.37
N LYS A 45 5.04 12.64 -9.51
CA LYS A 45 4.11 13.72 -9.12
C LYS A 45 3.71 13.58 -7.65
N TYR A 46 4.70 13.58 -6.75
CA TYR A 46 4.52 13.19 -5.33
C TYR A 46 3.43 13.96 -4.59
N LYS A 47 3.35 15.29 -4.73
CA LYS A 47 2.31 16.10 -4.07
C LYS A 47 0.88 15.71 -4.51
N VAL A 48 0.71 15.44 -5.80
CA VAL A 48 -0.60 15.06 -6.35
C VAL A 48 -0.93 13.62 -5.97
N ALA A 49 0.05 12.72 -6.02
CA ALA A 49 -0.09 11.33 -5.61
C ALA A 49 -0.52 11.22 -4.15
N LEU A 50 0.13 11.98 -3.25
CA LEU A 50 -0.20 12.00 -1.83
C LEU A 50 -1.65 12.44 -1.60
N ARG A 51 -2.13 13.47 -2.30
CA ARG A 51 -3.53 13.90 -2.19
C ARG A 51 -4.49 12.80 -2.66
N SER A 52 -4.22 12.19 -3.82
CA SER A 52 -5.03 11.07 -4.33
C SER A 52 -5.05 9.91 -3.34
N PHE A 53 -3.92 9.55 -2.73
CA PHE A 53 -3.87 8.51 -1.72
C PHE A 53 -4.68 8.88 -0.47
N LEU A 54 -4.52 10.09 0.08
CA LEU A 54 -5.27 10.50 1.28
C LEU A 54 -6.79 10.49 1.03
N ASP A 55 -7.24 10.95 -0.14
CA ASP A 55 -8.64 10.93 -0.53
C ASP A 55 -9.15 9.48 -0.74
N ALA A 56 -8.35 8.62 -1.38
CA ALA A 56 -8.68 7.21 -1.57
C ALA A 56 -8.85 6.48 -0.23
N ARG A 57 -7.95 6.77 0.72
CA ARG A 57 -8.00 6.25 2.08
C ARG A 57 -9.26 6.71 2.81
N ARG A 58 -9.63 7.99 2.72
CA ARG A 58 -10.87 8.50 3.33
C ARG A 58 -12.11 7.79 2.79
N LEU A 59 -12.17 7.55 1.48
CA LEU A 59 -13.27 6.81 0.85
C LEU A 59 -13.29 5.32 1.24
N ALA A 60 -12.12 4.70 1.36
CA ALA A 60 -11.99 3.32 1.83
C ALA A 60 -12.49 3.19 3.28
N GLU A 61 -12.08 4.10 4.17
CA GLU A 61 -12.55 4.15 5.56
C GLU A 61 -14.07 4.36 5.65
N ALA A 62 -14.61 5.31 4.90
CA ALA A 62 -16.05 5.58 4.87
C ALA A 62 -16.89 4.41 4.32
N SER A 63 -16.29 3.53 3.50
CA SER A 63 -16.95 2.35 2.92
C SER A 63 -16.63 1.04 3.64
N GLY A 64 -15.88 1.08 4.73
CA GLY A 64 -15.43 -0.11 5.48
C GLY A 64 -14.46 -1.01 4.70
N ASP A 65 -13.87 -0.55 3.59
CA ASP A 65 -12.89 -1.31 2.81
C ASP A 65 -11.50 -1.22 3.46
N SER A 66 -11.33 -1.98 4.55
CA SER A 66 -10.09 -2.00 5.34
C SER A 66 -8.89 -2.50 4.54
N ALA A 67 -9.10 -3.41 3.59
CA ALA A 67 -8.06 -3.90 2.69
C ALA A 67 -7.54 -2.77 1.79
N MET A 68 -8.45 -2.02 1.16
CA MET A 68 -8.05 -0.86 0.35
C MET A 68 -7.34 0.21 1.19
N ALA A 69 -7.81 0.48 2.41
CA ALA A 69 -7.13 1.42 3.30
C ALA A 69 -5.68 0.99 3.60
N ALA A 70 -5.44 -0.31 3.85
CA ALA A 70 -4.10 -0.83 4.09
C ALA A 70 -3.18 -0.72 2.86
N ILE A 71 -3.70 -0.99 1.66
CA ILE A 71 -2.96 -0.83 0.39
C ILE A 71 -2.56 0.64 0.20
N VAL A 72 -3.48 1.57 0.44
CA VAL A 72 -3.20 3.01 0.30
C VAL A 72 -2.21 3.48 1.37
N ASP A 73 -2.33 3.02 2.62
CA ASP A 73 -1.37 3.31 3.68
C ASP A 73 0.06 2.86 3.30
N ALA A 74 0.21 1.69 2.66
CA ALA A 74 1.50 1.20 2.17
C ALA A 74 2.07 2.09 1.05
N ASN A 75 1.24 2.50 0.08
CA ASN A 75 1.66 3.41 -0.99
C ASN A 75 2.10 4.79 -0.46
N ILE A 76 1.42 5.31 0.57
CA ILE A 76 1.83 6.55 1.25
C ILE A 76 3.19 6.37 1.92
N ALA A 77 3.42 5.22 2.58
CA ALA A 77 4.72 4.92 3.18
C ALA A 77 5.83 4.85 2.12
N SER A 78 5.61 4.19 0.99
CA SER A 78 6.55 4.17 -0.14
C SER A 78 6.83 5.57 -0.68
N LEU A 79 5.81 6.42 -0.76
CA LEU A 79 5.97 7.80 -1.20
C LEU A 79 6.88 8.58 -0.26
N TYR A 80 6.65 8.51 1.05
CA TYR A 80 7.50 9.17 2.03
C TYR A 80 8.93 8.63 2.05
N LEU A 81 9.11 7.33 1.82
CA LEU A 81 10.43 6.73 1.69
C LEU A 81 11.20 7.30 0.48
N GLU A 82 10.52 7.44 -0.66
CA GLU A 82 11.08 8.01 -1.89
C GLU A 82 11.46 9.49 -1.73
N THR A 83 10.71 10.25 -0.92
CA THR A 83 11.01 11.65 -0.61
C THR A 83 11.96 11.84 0.58
N GLY A 84 12.48 10.76 1.17
CA GLY A 84 13.44 10.80 2.27
C GLY A 84 12.83 11.02 3.67
N GLU A 85 11.51 11.07 3.80
CA GLU A 85 10.81 11.23 5.08
C GLU A 85 10.63 9.88 5.80
N VAL A 86 11.73 9.35 6.32
CA VAL A 86 11.80 8.01 6.95
C VAL A 86 10.82 7.86 8.13
N ASP A 87 10.64 8.91 8.94
CA ASP A 87 9.75 8.86 10.10
C ASP A 87 8.28 8.73 9.71
N SER A 88 7.85 9.56 8.75
CA SER A 88 6.51 9.50 8.15
C SER A 88 6.26 8.12 7.54
N ALA A 89 7.21 7.61 6.75
CA ALA A 89 7.10 6.28 6.14
C ALA A 89 6.91 5.18 7.21
N ALA A 90 7.68 5.21 8.30
CA ALA A 90 7.59 4.22 9.36
C ALA A 90 6.22 4.24 10.07
N GLU A 91 5.64 5.43 10.28
CA GLU A 91 4.32 5.55 10.88
C GLU A 91 3.24 4.96 9.96
N TRP A 92 3.29 5.28 8.66
CA TRP A 92 2.33 4.79 7.67
C TRP A 92 2.40 3.28 7.47
N THR A 93 3.60 2.69 7.38
CA THR A 93 3.74 1.22 7.32
C THR A 93 3.21 0.56 8.59
N ALA A 94 3.46 1.14 9.77
CA ALA A 94 2.95 0.60 11.02
C ALA A 94 1.41 0.68 11.12
N ARG A 95 0.79 1.72 10.54
CA ARG A 95 -0.68 1.83 10.42
C ARG A 95 -1.23 0.75 9.51
N SER A 96 -0.63 0.53 8.33
CA SER A 96 -1.04 -0.53 7.40
C SER A 96 -0.99 -1.91 8.07
N LEU A 97 0.08 -2.21 8.80
CA LEU A 97 0.27 -3.48 9.51
C LEU A 97 -0.81 -3.76 10.58
N ARG A 98 -1.33 -2.71 11.24
CA ARG A 98 -2.44 -2.83 12.20
C ARG A 98 -3.80 -3.05 11.52
N ARG A 99 -3.97 -2.63 10.27
CA ARG A 99 -5.24 -2.72 9.52
C ARG A 99 -5.42 -4.03 8.76
N ILE A 100 -4.33 -4.65 8.31
CA ILE A 100 -4.42 -5.91 7.57
C ILE A 100 -4.99 -7.03 8.45
N THR A 101 -6.08 -7.65 7.99
CA THR A 101 -6.79 -8.73 8.69
C THR A 101 -7.21 -9.82 7.70
N GLY A 102 -7.66 -10.97 8.21
CA GLY A 102 -8.16 -12.06 7.38
C GLY A 102 -7.13 -12.64 6.41
N ARG A 103 -7.59 -13.03 5.21
CA ARG A 103 -6.77 -13.69 4.17
C ARG A 103 -5.62 -12.79 3.69
N ASP A 104 -5.89 -11.49 3.51
CA ASP A 104 -4.91 -10.52 3.05
C ASP A 104 -3.75 -10.36 4.04
N ARG A 105 -3.99 -10.62 5.34
CA ARG A 105 -2.95 -10.56 6.36
C ARG A 105 -1.84 -11.58 6.10
N ALA A 106 -2.17 -12.81 5.73
CA ALA A 106 -1.16 -13.84 5.50
C ALA A 106 -0.21 -13.45 4.34
N GLU A 107 -0.77 -12.84 3.30
CA GLU A 107 -0.01 -12.44 2.10
C GLU A 107 0.80 -11.15 2.32
N GLN A 108 0.20 -10.15 2.97
CA GLN A 108 0.78 -8.80 3.07
C GLN A 108 1.64 -8.60 4.31
N LEU A 109 1.39 -9.34 5.40
CA LEU A 109 2.11 -9.18 6.67
C LEU A 109 3.63 -9.35 6.53
N PRO A 110 4.14 -10.40 5.86
CA PRO A 110 5.59 -10.58 5.71
C PRO A 110 6.26 -9.38 5.03
N LYS A 111 5.64 -8.87 3.96
CA LYS A 111 6.14 -7.74 3.16
C LYS A 111 6.18 -6.46 3.99
N LEU A 112 5.07 -6.12 4.66
CA LEU A 112 4.99 -4.92 5.51
C LEU A 112 5.94 -4.98 6.72
N GLN A 113 6.19 -6.18 7.27
CA GLN A 113 7.17 -6.36 8.35
C GLN A 113 8.60 -6.07 7.87
N ILE A 114 8.96 -6.56 6.69
CA ILE A 114 10.28 -6.30 6.09
C ILE A 114 10.44 -4.81 5.78
N GLU A 115 9.43 -4.17 5.20
CA GLU A 115 9.45 -2.72 4.93
C GLU A 115 9.63 -1.91 6.22
N LEU A 116 8.85 -2.22 7.27
CA LEU A 116 9.00 -1.55 8.55
C LEU A 116 10.38 -1.81 9.17
N ALA A 117 10.95 -3.00 8.99
CA ALA A 117 12.28 -3.32 9.46
C ALA A 117 13.35 -2.42 8.82
N ILE A 118 13.28 -2.22 7.50
CA ILE A 118 14.18 -1.32 6.75
C ILE A 118 14.05 0.10 7.30
N LEU A 119 12.83 0.57 7.53
CA LEU A 119 12.57 1.92 8.07
C LEU A 119 13.12 2.08 9.49
N ARG A 120 12.90 1.10 10.37
CA ARG A 120 13.48 1.10 11.73
C ARG A 120 15.00 1.05 11.71
N SER A 121 15.60 0.33 10.77
CA SER A 121 17.05 0.32 10.59
C SER A 121 17.59 1.72 10.22
N ARG A 122 16.92 2.42 9.30
CA ARG A 122 17.30 3.79 8.89
C ARG A 122 17.15 4.80 10.04
N GLN A 123 16.26 4.55 10.99
CA GLN A 123 16.09 5.33 12.22
C GLN A 123 17.10 4.97 13.32
N GLY A 124 18.03 4.03 13.08
CA GLY A 124 18.95 3.53 14.11
C GLY A 124 18.32 2.57 15.13
N ARG A 125 17.03 2.23 14.98
CA ARG A 125 16.27 1.33 15.87
C ARG A 125 16.54 -0.14 15.54
N MET A 126 17.80 -0.54 15.71
CA MET A 126 18.32 -1.80 15.17
C MET A 126 17.73 -3.05 15.82
N ALA A 127 17.40 -2.99 17.11
CA ALA A 127 16.75 -4.10 17.82
C ALA A 127 15.36 -4.41 17.24
N GLU A 128 14.57 -3.38 16.96
CA GLU A 128 13.24 -3.52 16.36
C GLU A 128 13.32 -3.97 14.91
N ALA A 129 14.25 -3.41 14.14
CA ALA A 129 14.50 -3.84 12.77
C ALA A 129 14.78 -5.35 12.70
N ARG A 130 15.68 -5.86 13.56
CA ARG A 130 15.99 -7.30 13.61
C ARG A 130 14.77 -8.16 13.95
N ALA A 131 13.97 -7.74 14.94
CA ALA A 131 12.76 -8.46 15.31
C ALA A 131 11.76 -8.52 14.15
N LEU A 132 11.58 -7.41 13.43
CA LEU A 132 10.68 -7.31 12.28
C LEU A 132 11.18 -8.11 11.08
N PHE A 133 12.48 -8.06 10.75
CA PHE A 133 13.06 -8.90 9.70
C PHE A 133 12.83 -10.39 9.97
N ARG A 134 13.09 -10.83 11.22
CA ARG A 134 12.87 -12.22 11.60
C ARG A 134 11.41 -12.63 11.46
N ALA A 135 10.48 -11.77 11.88
CA ALA A 135 9.06 -12.04 11.76
C ALA A 135 8.61 -12.10 10.29
N GLY A 136 9.09 -11.18 9.46
CA GLY A 136 8.78 -11.11 8.03
C GLY A 136 9.29 -12.31 7.25
N ILE A 137 10.56 -12.69 7.44
CA ILE A 137 11.16 -13.87 6.77
C ILE A 137 10.40 -15.13 7.16
N ALA A 138 10.21 -15.36 8.47
CA ALA A 138 9.48 -16.54 8.93
C ALA A 138 8.02 -16.57 8.44
N GLY A 139 7.41 -15.40 8.23
CA GLY A 139 6.08 -15.29 7.63
C GLY A 139 6.06 -15.64 6.14
N ALA A 140 7.06 -15.20 5.37
CA ALA A 140 7.19 -15.48 3.95
C ALA A 140 7.46 -16.97 3.69
N ASP A 141 8.32 -17.60 4.48
CA ASP A 141 8.62 -19.03 4.39
C ASP A 141 7.34 -19.88 4.58
N ARG A 142 6.56 -19.58 5.64
CA ARG A 142 5.29 -20.27 5.89
C ARG A 142 4.26 -20.09 4.77
N ALA A 143 4.22 -18.92 4.13
CA ALA A 143 3.31 -18.67 3.02
C ALA A 143 3.72 -19.48 1.77
N GLY A 144 5.03 -19.55 1.48
CA GLY A 144 5.56 -20.35 0.38
C GLY A 144 5.31 -21.85 0.57
N ASP A 145 5.44 -22.35 1.80
CA ASP A 145 5.13 -23.74 2.12
C ASP A 145 3.64 -24.06 1.90
N LEU A 146 2.73 -23.17 2.31
CA LEU A 146 1.28 -23.33 2.10
C LEU A 146 0.91 -23.33 0.61
N ASP A 147 1.50 -22.43 -0.18
CA ASP A 147 1.26 -22.36 -1.62
C ASP A 147 1.79 -23.63 -2.34
N LEU A 148 2.96 -24.13 -1.94
CA LEU A 148 3.52 -25.38 -2.45
C LEU A 148 2.63 -26.58 -2.12
N TYR A 149 2.09 -26.64 -0.89
CA TYR A 149 1.14 -27.69 -0.48
C TYR A 149 -0.19 -27.63 -1.23
N ALA A 150 -0.69 -26.43 -1.53
CA ALA A 150 -1.95 -26.24 -2.25
C ALA A 150 -1.87 -26.57 -3.76
N ALA A 151 -0.68 -26.46 -4.36
CA ALA A 151 -0.45 -26.79 -5.78
C ALA A 151 -0.19 -28.29 -6.04
N GLY A 152 -0.07 -29.11 -4.99
CA GLY A 152 0.26 -30.53 -5.07
C GLY A 152 -0.93 -31.50 -5.21
N TRP A 153 -2.16 -31.00 -5.38
CA TRP A 153 -3.39 -31.79 -5.53
C TRP A 153 -4.12 -31.51 -6.84
#